data_AF-A0A2J0LE05-F1
#
_entry.id   AF-A0A2J0LE05-F1
#
_cell.length_a   1.000
_cell.length_b   1.000
_cell.length_c   1.000
_cell.angle_alpha   90.00
_cell.angle_beta   90.00
_cell.angle_gamma   90.00
#
_symmetry.space_group_name_H-M   'P 1'
#
loop_
_entity.id
_entity.type
_entity.pdbx_description
1 polymer ?
#
loop_
_entity_poly.entity_id
_entity_poly.type
_entity_poly.pdbx_seq_one_letter_code
_entity_poly.pdbx_strand_id
1 'polypeptide(L)'
;MANIAIKAEGIGKKYLINQVRRGPSNLRDHLSDSLRRALFYGISRKNPDSRIMHAVWALKDVSFEIERGSVVGIIGRNGAGKTTLLKILSRVIRPTSGSAEVYGRAGSLLEVGLGFHEELTGRENIYLNGAILGMKKREIDRKFDEIVSFSELEDFLETPIKYYSSGMYVRLAFAIAAHLQTEILFIDEILSVGDMRFQKKCISKIEEAGRERTVLFVSHNMSLVNALCSCALLLNGGRLEAIGDKESIIKKYIENTYKLIDTGLSSRTDRTGNGAMRFVKYHLENSKGQKVAAFRSGEDVSIVVEYAGALAKKLQNVSVSFVLNDFLGNIVTDLANRIAGDIWHEVPPKGIIKCRIKKLPLMPGKYTFNAFCQVNALVSDMIWSAGIFEVEPGPFFTSGRLPDSGFGPVLFENEWTVEGS
;
A
#
# COMPACT_ATOMS: atom_id res chain seq x y z
N MET A 1 -13.68 35.45 5.20
CA MET A 1 -13.30 34.61 4.04
C MET A 1 -13.13 33.20 4.55
N ALA A 2 -13.59 32.18 3.82
CA ALA A 2 -13.52 30.79 4.29
C ALA A 2 -12.07 30.39 4.60
N ASN A 3 -11.86 29.68 5.71
CA ASN A 3 -10.55 29.27 6.22
C ASN A 3 -9.97 28.08 5.43
N ILE A 4 -9.87 28.22 4.10
CA ILE A 4 -9.54 27.12 3.18
C ILE A 4 -8.03 27.01 3.00
N ALA A 5 -7.51 25.79 3.11
CA ALA A 5 -6.13 25.41 2.77
C ALA A 5 -6.03 24.87 1.35
N ILE A 6 -6.98 24.01 0.95
CA ILE A 6 -7.01 23.36 -0.36
C ILE A 6 -8.43 23.38 -0.90
N LYS A 7 -8.55 23.76 -2.18
CA LYS A 7 -9.80 23.70 -2.94
C LYS A 7 -9.56 22.92 -4.23
N ALA A 8 -10.30 21.83 -4.39
CA ALA A 8 -10.28 20.98 -5.58
C ALA A 8 -11.63 21.08 -6.29
N GLU A 9 -11.63 21.36 -7.59
CA GLU A 9 -12.85 21.48 -8.40
C GLU A 9 -12.73 20.64 -9.67
N GLY A 10 -13.57 19.60 -9.78
CA GLY A 10 -13.73 18.80 -10.99
C GLY A 10 -12.46 18.11 -11.46
N ILE A 11 -11.54 17.76 -10.54
CA ILE A 11 -10.23 17.21 -10.88
C ILE A 11 -10.42 15.91 -11.66
N GLY A 12 -9.90 15.90 -12.88
CA GLY A 12 -9.79 14.71 -13.72
C GLY A 12 -8.36 14.48 -14.15
N LYS A 13 -7.91 13.22 -14.14
CA LYS A 13 -6.61 12.82 -14.67
C LYS A 13 -6.73 11.59 -15.53
N LYS A 14 -6.36 11.75 -16.80
CA LYS A 14 -6.38 10.70 -17.82
C LYS A 14 -4.95 10.31 -18.17
N TYR A 15 -4.67 9.01 -18.17
CA TYR A 15 -3.42 8.44 -18.68
C TYR A 15 -3.70 7.68 -19.98
N LEU A 16 -2.79 7.77 -20.92
CA LEU A 16 -2.80 6.97 -22.15
C LEU A 16 -1.92 5.76 -21.93
N ILE A 17 -2.50 4.57 -21.95
CA ILE A 17 -1.77 3.31 -21.81
C ILE A 17 -1.55 2.74 -23.21
N ASN A 18 -0.29 2.54 -23.57
CA ASN A 18 0.08 1.79 -24.76
C ASN A 18 -0.04 0.29 -24.44
N GLN A 19 -0.95 -0.42 -25.10
CA GLN A 19 -0.82 -1.87 -25.19
C GLN A 19 0.31 -2.20 -26.16
N VAL A 20 1.50 -2.45 -25.63
CA VAL A 20 2.47 -3.27 -26.37
C VAL A 20 1.89 -4.67 -26.39
N ARG A 21 1.30 -5.10 -27.51
CA ARG A 21 1.04 -6.53 -27.76
C ARG A 21 2.39 -7.23 -27.68
N ARG A 22 2.68 -7.90 -26.55
CA ARG A 22 3.84 -8.79 -26.40
C ARG A 22 3.64 -10.01 -27.30
N GLY A 23 4.04 -9.89 -28.56
CA GLY A 23 4.54 -11.04 -29.33
C GLY A 23 6.02 -11.27 -28.98
N PRO A 24 6.55 -12.50 -29.12
CA PRO A 24 7.96 -12.77 -28.86
C PRO A 24 8.82 -12.03 -29.90
N SER A 25 9.37 -10.88 -29.53
CA SER A 25 10.29 -10.13 -30.41
C SER A 25 11.66 -10.80 -30.37
N ASN A 26 11.96 -11.60 -31.39
CA ASN A 26 13.30 -12.12 -31.60
C ASN A 26 14.16 -11.04 -32.26
N LEU A 27 15.42 -10.92 -31.85
CA LEU A 27 16.44 -10.02 -32.42
C LEU A 27 16.63 -10.15 -33.95
N ARG A 28 16.11 -11.24 -34.56
CA ARG A 28 16.12 -11.45 -36.01
C ARG A 28 15.12 -10.55 -36.77
N ASP A 29 14.05 -10.08 -36.13
CA ASP A 29 13.01 -9.30 -36.82
C ASP A 29 13.48 -7.85 -37.13
N HIS A 30 14.35 -7.29 -36.29
CA HIS A 30 14.91 -5.94 -36.51
C HIS A 30 15.90 -5.86 -37.68
N LEU A 31 16.55 -6.98 -38.01
CA LEU A 31 17.46 -7.06 -39.16
C LEU A 31 16.69 -7.24 -40.48
N SER A 32 15.60 -8.02 -40.48
CA SER A 32 14.78 -8.21 -41.68
C SER A 32 13.97 -6.97 -42.08
N ASP A 33 13.53 -6.15 -41.12
CA ASP A 33 12.74 -4.94 -41.40
C ASP A 33 13.57 -3.82 -42.04
N SER A 34 14.85 -3.75 -41.75
CA SER A 34 15.76 -2.75 -42.35
C SER A 34 16.13 -3.14 -43.79
N LEU A 35 16.28 -4.44 -44.06
CA LEU A 35 16.53 -4.97 -45.41
C LEU A 35 15.29 -4.94 -46.32
N ARG A 36 14.08 -5.20 -45.78
CA ARG A 36 12.84 -5.09 -46.56
C ARG A 36 12.47 -3.64 -46.92
N ARG A 37 12.78 -2.68 -46.04
CA ARG A 37 12.54 -1.24 -46.31
C ARG A 37 13.43 -0.67 -47.42
N ALA A 38 14.61 -1.24 -47.64
CA ALA A 38 15.50 -0.83 -48.73
C ALA A 38 15.08 -1.39 -50.10
N LEU A 39 14.36 -2.52 -50.15
CA LEU A 39 14.06 -3.25 -51.39
C LEU A 39 12.72 -2.89 -52.06
N PHE A 40 11.86 -2.10 -51.41
CA PHE A 40 10.54 -1.72 -51.95
C PHE A 40 10.32 -0.19 -51.98
N TYR A 41 11.28 0.52 -52.56
CA TYR A 41 11.16 1.94 -52.92
C TYR A 41 10.22 2.09 -54.13
N GLY A 42 8.91 1.95 -53.87
CA GLY A 42 7.88 2.17 -54.87
C GLY A 42 6.81 1.09 -54.80
N ILE A 43 5.75 1.36 -54.02
CA ILE A 43 4.34 0.99 -54.24
C ILE A 43 3.57 1.36 -52.95
N SER A 44 2.55 2.23 -53.13
CA SER A 44 1.38 2.46 -52.26
C SER A 44 1.57 2.74 -50.76
N ARG A 45 1.43 4.02 -50.38
CA ARG A 45 1.14 4.46 -49.01
C ARG A 45 -0.25 3.97 -48.57
N LYS A 46 -0.30 2.89 -47.79
CA LYS A 46 -1.39 2.61 -46.84
C LYS A 46 -0.79 2.65 -45.44
N ASN A 47 -1.30 3.55 -44.60
CA ASN A 47 -0.87 3.80 -43.22
C ASN A 47 -0.64 2.48 -42.43
N PRO A 48 0.56 2.24 -41.89
CA PRO A 48 0.75 1.28 -40.80
C PRO A 48 0.59 1.99 -39.45
N ASP A 49 0.19 1.23 -38.44
CA ASP A 49 0.13 1.56 -37.00
C ASP A 49 -1.04 2.41 -36.49
N SER A 50 -2.25 1.84 -36.47
CA SER A 50 -3.26 2.20 -35.47
C SER A 50 -2.89 1.60 -34.10
N ARG A 51 -1.93 2.22 -33.40
CA ARG A 51 -1.71 1.94 -31.98
C ARG A 51 -2.98 2.33 -31.23
N ILE A 52 -3.75 1.34 -30.77
CA ILE A 52 -4.94 1.59 -29.95
C ILE A 52 -4.46 2.08 -28.58
N MET A 53 -4.40 3.39 -28.40
CA MET A 53 -4.16 4.01 -27.10
C MET A 53 -5.44 3.92 -26.27
N HIS A 54 -5.43 3.07 -25.25
CA HIS A 54 -6.54 3.03 -24.30
C HIS A 54 -6.33 4.09 -23.24
N ALA A 55 -7.33 4.94 -23.06
CA ALA A 55 -7.32 5.92 -22.01
C ALA A 55 -7.90 5.37 -20.72
N VAL A 56 -7.17 5.55 -19.62
CA VAL A 56 -7.63 5.19 -18.28
C VAL A 56 -7.72 6.47 -17.44
N TRP A 57 -8.88 6.66 -16.81
CA TRP A 57 -9.08 7.74 -15.84
C TRP A 57 -8.57 7.28 -14.48
N ALA A 58 -7.50 7.90 -13.99
CA ALA A 58 -7.02 7.70 -12.63
C ALA A 58 -7.79 8.54 -11.62
N LEU A 59 -8.29 9.70 -12.05
CA LEU A 59 -9.24 10.53 -11.30
C LEU A 59 -10.31 11.05 -12.25
N LYS A 60 -11.55 11.16 -11.78
CA LYS A 60 -12.67 11.66 -12.58
C LYS A 60 -13.65 12.43 -11.69
N ASP A 61 -13.71 13.74 -11.93
CA ASP A 61 -14.68 14.64 -11.29
C ASP A 61 -14.58 14.63 -9.76
N VAL A 62 -13.38 14.92 -9.26
CA VAL A 62 -13.08 14.98 -7.82
C VAL A 62 -13.10 16.43 -7.35
N SER A 63 -14.02 16.75 -6.45
CA SER A 63 -14.19 18.08 -5.86
C SER A 63 -14.28 18.00 -4.34
N PHE A 64 -13.54 18.85 -3.63
CA PHE A 64 -13.57 18.95 -2.17
C PHE A 64 -12.89 20.22 -1.69
N GLU A 65 -13.15 20.59 -0.43
CA GLU A 65 -12.46 21.66 0.28
C GLU A 65 -11.86 21.12 1.58
N ILE A 66 -10.68 21.61 1.94
CA ILE A 66 -10.00 21.28 3.21
C ILE A 66 -9.71 22.58 3.94
N GLU A 67 -10.11 22.64 5.20
CA GLU A 67 -9.85 23.77 6.09
C GLU A 67 -8.42 23.75 6.63
N ARG A 68 -7.88 24.94 6.92
CA ARG A 68 -6.55 25.09 7.53
C ARG A 68 -6.49 24.42 8.89
N GLY A 69 -5.36 23.75 9.18
CA GLY A 69 -5.13 23.04 10.43
C GLY A 69 -5.81 21.68 10.52
N SER A 70 -6.45 21.22 9.44
CA SER A 70 -7.04 19.88 9.39
C SER A 70 -5.99 18.81 9.11
N VAL A 71 -6.11 17.65 9.77
CA VAL A 71 -5.39 16.43 9.41
C VAL A 71 -6.35 15.50 8.68
N VAL A 72 -6.17 15.37 7.38
CA VAL A 72 -7.12 14.69 6.48
C VAL A 72 -6.52 13.40 5.96
N GLY A 73 -7.19 12.28 6.19
CA GLY A 73 -6.83 10.99 5.61
C GLY A 73 -7.33 10.87 4.17
N ILE A 74 -6.51 10.44 3.22
CA ILE A 74 -6.96 10.03 1.88
C ILE A 74 -6.92 8.50 1.86
N ILE A 75 -8.10 7.89 1.95
CA ILE A 75 -8.26 6.44 2.01
C ILE A 75 -8.95 5.90 0.76
N GLY A 76 -8.79 4.61 0.52
CA GLY A 76 -9.31 3.93 -0.66
C GLY A 76 -8.41 2.79 -1.09
N ARG A 77 -8.92 1.94 -1.99
CA ARG A 77 -8.19 0.75 -2.45
C ARG A 77 -6.94 1.10 -3.26
N ASN A 78 -6.11 0.08 -3.49
CA ASN A 78 -5.03 0.19 -4.48
C ASN A 78 -5.62 0.48 -5.86
N GLY A 79 -5.03 1.45 -6.56
CA GLY A 79 -5.58 1.94 -7.83
C GLY A 79 -6.76 2.92 -7.73
N ALA A 80 -7.20 3.30 -6.53
CA ALA A 80 -8.32 4.26 -6.37
C ALA A 80 -7.99 5.71 -6.77
N GLY A 81 -6.72 6.02 -7.04
CA GLY A 81 -6.28 7.36 -7.46
C GLY A 81 -5.60 8.20 -6.38
N LYS A 82 -5.41 7.68 -5.15
CA LYS A 82 -4.83 8.40 -3.99
C LYS A 82 -3.51 9.13 -4.32
N THR A 83 -2.50 8.39 -4.78
CA THR A 83 -1.20 8.95 -5.17
C THR A 83 -1.31 9.92 -6.36
N THR A 84 -2.25 9.67 -7.29
CA THR A 84 -2.48 10.62 -8.41
C THR A 84 -3.06 11.94 -7.90
N LEU A 85 -3.99 11.89 -6.95
CA LEU A 85 -4.55 13.08 -6.32
C LEU A 85 -3.46 13.84 -5.56
N LEU A 86 -2.68 13.13 -4.75
CA LEU A 86 -1.59 13.73 -3.97
C LEU A 86 -0.53 14.38 -4.88
N LYS A 87 -0.18 13.77 -6.02
CA LYS A 87 0.71 14.35 -7.04
C LYS A 87 0.15 15.62 -7.71
N ILE A 88 -1.17 15.71 -7.86
CA ILE A 88 -1.82 16.93 -8.39
C ILE A 88 -1.80 18.04 -7.34
N LEU A 89 -2.17 17.73 -6.10
CA LEU A 89 -2.18 18.72 -5.01
C LEU A 89 -0.77 19.24 -4.69
N SER A 90 0.25 18.38 -4.78
CA SER A 90 1.66 18.76 -4.65
C SER A 90 2.26 19.42 -5.90
N ARG A 91 1.47 19.62 -6.95
CA ARG A 91 1.87 20.25 -8.24
C ARG A 91 2.96 19.49 -9.01
N VAL A 92 3.24 18.23 -8.66
CA VAL A 92 4.15 17.35 -9.40
C VAL A 92 3.61 17.07 -10.81
N ILE A 93 2.29 16.91 -10.93
CA ILE A 93 1.61 16.75 -12.23
C ILE A 93 0.42 17.69 -12.35
N ARG A 94 0.13 18.13 -13.58
CA ARG A 94 -1.09 18.89 -13.87
C ARG A 94 -2.31 17.96 -14.04
N PRO A 95 -3.51 18.38 -13.60
CA PRO A 95 -4.74 17.67 -13.95
C PRO A 95 -5.00 17.74 -15.46
N THR A 96 -5.77 16.79 -15.99
CA THR A 96 -6.29 16.82 -17.36
C THR A 96 -7.49 17.75 -17.49
N SER A 97 -8.30 17.84 -16.44
CA SER A 97 -9.48 18.72 -16.33
C SER A 97 -9.66 19.18 -14.89
N GLY A 98 -10.36 20.29 -14.70
CA GLY A 98 -10.57 20.89 -13.37
C GLY A 98 -9.34 21.63 -12.85
N SER A 99 -9.40 22.04 -11.59
CA SER A 99 -8.37 22.84 -10.93
C SER A 99 -8.14 22.37 -9.49
N ALA A 100 -6.94 22.66 -8.99
CA ALA A 100 -6.57 22.48 -7.60
C ALA A 100 -5.86 23.75 -7.13
N GLU A 101 -6.46 24.45 -6.18
CA GLU A 101 -5.89 25.62 -5.52
C GLU A 101 -5.37 25.20 -4.14
N VAL A 102 -4.14 25.60 -3.86
CA VAL A 102 -3.43 25.28 -2.61
C VAL A 102 -2.92 26.60 -2.06
N TYR A 103 -3.48 27.02 -0.93
CA TYR A 103 -3.23 28.32 -0.33
C TYR A 103 -2.14 28.22 0.73
N GLY A 104 -0.88 28.38 0.33
CA GLY A 104 0.27 28.38 1.24
C GLY A 104 1.47 27.65 0.66
N ARG A 105 2.58 27.64 1.41
CA ARG A 105 3.73 26.76 1.08
C ARG A 105 3.34 25.31 1.34
N ALA A 106 3.46 24.46 0.34
CA ALA A 106 3.20 23.02 0.45
C ALA A 106 4.51 22.23 0.40
N GLY A 107 4.68 21.35 1.38
CA GLY A 107 5.74 20.34 1.42
C GLY A 107 5.17 18.96 1.12
N SER A 108 5.98 18.06 0.57
CA SER A 108 5.54 16.70 0.23
C SER A 108 6.58 15.67 0.62
N LEU A 109 6.15 14.65 1.37
CA LEU A 109 6.90 13.43 1.66
C LEU A 109 6.72 12.37 0.55
N LEU A 110 6.01 12.65 -0.54
CA LEU A 110 5.88 11.72 -1.69
C LEU A 110 7.22 11.35 -2.32
N GLU A 111 8.21 12.21 -2.11
CA GLU A 111 9.45 12.27 -2.87
C GLU A 111 10.66 12.23 -1.94
N VAL A 112 10.53 11.55 -0.80
CA VAL A 112 11.59 11.39 0.21
C VAL A 112 12.87 10.87 -0.45
N GLY A 113 13.90 11.73 -0.49
CA GLY A 113 15.21 11.47 -1.09
C GLY A 113 15.39 11.96 -2.53
N LEU A 114 14.32 12.35 -3.23
CA LEU A 114 14.45 13.01 -4.53
C LEU A 114 15.20 14.34 -4.35
N GLY A 115 16.28 14.50 -5.10
CA GLY A 115 17.19 15.64 -4.96
C GLY A 115 18.38 15.41 -4.04
N PHE A 116 18.55 14.22 -3.45
CA PHE A 116 19.86 13.84 -2.94
C PHE A 116 20.85 13.65 -4.07
N HIS A 117 22.08 14.10 -3.82
CA HIS A 117 23.21 13.94 -4.71
C HIS A 117 24.18 12.93 -4.11
N GLU A 118 24.42 11.84 -4.83
CA GLU A 118 25.17 10.66 -4.34
C GLU A 118 26.61 10.97 -3.94
N GLU A 119 27.25 11.94 -4.63
CA GLU A 119 28.62 12.39 -4.32
C GLU A 119 28.71 13.38 -3.16
N LEU A 120 27.59 13.96 -2.72
CA LEU A 120 27.58 14.92 -1.61
C LEU A 120 27.44 14.18 -0.27
N THR A 121 28.01 14.78 0.77
CA THR A 121 27.89 14.33 2.16
C THR A 121 26.46 14.40 2.68
N GLY A 122 26.16 13.71 3.78
CA GLY A 122 24.87 13.86 4.48
C GLY A 122 24.56 15.31 4.84
N ARG A 123 25.57 16.06 5.33
CA ARG A 123 25.44 17.50 5.64
C ARG A 123 25.03 18.30 4.42
N GLU A 124 25.75 18.18 3.31
CA GLU A 124 25.47 18.94 2.09
C GLU A 124 24.10 18.59 1.51
N ASN A 125 23.69 17.32 1.62
CA ASN A 125 22.37 16.87 1.20
C ASN A 125 21.24 17.41 2.08
N ILE A 126 21.45 17.66 3.38
CA ILE A 126 20.48 18.39 4.22
C ILE A 126 20.20 19.77 3.62
N TYR A 127 21.26 20.49 3.23
CA TYR A 127 21.11 21.81 2.63
C TYR A 127 20.48 21.77 1.24
N LEU A 128 20.94 20.88 0.36
CA LEU A 128 20.44 20.74 -1.00
C LEU A 128 18.96 20.33 -1.00
N ASN A 129 18.63 19.26 -0.29
CA ASN A 129 17.27 18.74 -0.25
C ASN A 129 16.31 19.68 0.50
N GLY A 130 16.76 20.30 1.60
CA GLY A 130 15.98 21.34 2.28
C GLY A 130 15.64 22.51 1.35
N ALA A 131 16.59 22.96 0.54
CA ALA A 131 16.35 24.01 -0.44
C ALA A 131 15.38 23.59 -1.55
N ILE A 132 15.52 22.36 -2.07
CA ILE A 132 14.58 21.79 -3.07
C ILE A 132 13.16 21.71 -2.52
N LEU A 133 13.00 21.36 -1.24
CA LEU A 133 11.72 21.30 -0.55
C LEU A 133 11.20 22.68 -0.11
N GLY A 134 11.89 23.76 -0.45
CA GLY A 134 11.44 25.14 -0.25
C GLY A 134 11.86 25.79 1.07
N MET A 135 12.82 25.22 1.80
CA MET A 135 13.43 25.86 2.97
C MET A 135 14.44 26.92 2.53
N LYS A 136 14.39 28.09 3.18
CA LYS A 136 15.45 29.09 3.09
C LYS A 136 16.67 28.59 3.86
N LYS A 137 17.87 28.96 3.43
CA LYS A 137 19.13 28.60 4.12
C LYS A 137 19.07 28.85 5.64
N ARG A 138 18.55 30.01 6.07
CA ARG A 138 18.37 30.35 7.49
C ARG A 138 17.41 29.43 8.24
N GLU A 139 16.37 28.91 7.56
CA GLU A 139 15.44 27.93 8.15
C GLU A 139 16.17 26.59 8.35
N ILE A 140 17.02 26.18 7.39
CA ILE A 140 17.85 24.99 7.47
C ILE A 140 18.88 25.12 8.59
N ASP A 141 19.64 26.23 8.65
CA ASP A 141 20.65 26.47 9.68
C ASP A 141 20.06 26.35 11.10
N ARG A 142 18.87 26.91 11.32
CA ARG A 142 18.18 26.83 12.62
C ARG A 142 17.71 25.42 12.98
N LYS A 143 17.38 24.59 11.98
CA LYS A 143 16.86 23.23 12.17
C LYS A 143 17.90 22.15 11.98
N PHE A 144 19.15 22.51 11.64
CA PHE A 144 20.18 21.56 11.28
C PHE A 144 20.40 20.53 12.39
N ASP A 145 20.67 20.97 13.62
CA ASP A 145 20.93 20.07 14.74
C ASP A 145 19.72 19.19 15.09
N GLU A 146 18.50 19.72 14.98
CA GLU A 146 17.26 18.94 15.16
C GLU A 146 17.11 17.86 14.08
N ILE A 147 17.40 18.19 12.81
CA ILE A 147 17.37 17.24 11.68
C ILE A 147 18.39 16.12 11.90
N VAL A 148 19.61 16.48 12.27
CA VAL A 148 20.68 15.52 12.53
C VAL A 148 20.29 14.58 13.67
N SER A 149 19.88 15.15 14.82
CA SER A 149 19.48 14.38 16.00
C SER A 149 18.27 13.49 15.76
N PHE A 150 17.31 13.95 14.95
CA PHE A 150 16.17 13.14 14.56
C PHE A 150 16.60 11.96 13.69
N SER A 151 17.51 12.19 12.74
CA SER A 151 18.00 11.15 11.83
C SER A 151 18.82 10.05 12.53
N GLU A 152 19.46 10.37 13.65
CA GLU A 152 20.45 9.52 14.35
C GLU A 152 21.63 9.12 13.43
N LEU A 153 22.15 10.10 12.67
CA LEU A 153 23.24 9.94 11.70
C LEU A 153 24.41 10.89 11.95
N GLU A 154 24.58 11.36 13.19
CA GLU A 154 25.63 12.29 13.63
C GLU A 154 27.01 11.89 13.11
N ASP A 155 27.39 10.63 13.34
CA ASP A 155 28.70 10.08 12.98
C ASP A 155 28.91 9.89 11.47
N PHE A 156 27.83 9.93 10.68
CA PHE A 156 27.86 9.66 9.24
C PHE A 156 27.68 10.93 8.39
N LEU A 157 27.48 12.10 8.99
CA LEU A 157 27.15 13.34 8.26
C LEU A 157 28.17 13.74 7.21
N GLU A 158 29.45 13.48 7.46
CA GLU A 158 30.55 13.81 6.54
C GLU A 158 30.82 12.69 5.52
N THR A 159 30.02 11.61 5.56
CA THR A 159 30.11 10.52 4.59
C THR A 159 29.21 10.80 3.38
N PRO A 160 29.69 10.63 2.14
CA PRO A 160 28.85 10.73 0.95
C PRO A 160 27.65 9.78 0.99
N ILE A 161 26.48 10.24 0.55
CA ILE A 161 25.23 9.47 0.64
C ILE A 161 25.27 8.16 -0.16
N LYS A 162 26.10 8.05 -1.21
CA LYS A 162 26.27 6.76 -1.92
C LYS A 162 26.75 5.60 -1.04
N TYR A 163 27.33 5.89 0.13
CA TYR A 163 27.74 4.88 1.12
C TYR A 163 26.70 4.64 2.22
N TYR A 164 25.59 5.37 2.21
CA TYR A 164 24.51 5.16 3.17
C TYR A 164 23.80 3.84 2.87
N SER A 165 23.44 3.11 3.92
CA SER A 165 22.44 2.04 3.77
C SER A 165 21.09 2.64 3.35
N SER A 166 20.21 1.81 2.77
CA SER A 166 18.84 2.22 2.45
C SER A 166 18.08 2.79 3.66
N GLY A 167 18.34 2.25 4.85
CA GLY A 167 17.80 2.76 6.10
C GLY A 167 18.29 4.17 6.42
N MET A 168 19.60 4.40 6.39
CA MET A 168 20.19 5.73 6.64
C MET A 168 19.67 6.77 5.64
N TYR A 169 19.60 6.41 4.36
CA TYR A 169 19.07 7.27 3.30
C TYR A 169 17.65 7.76 3.64
N VAL A 170 16.75 6.83 3.99
CA VAL A 170 15.35 7.18 4.27
C VAL A 170 15.22 7.92 5.59
N ARG A 171 16.02 7.59 6.61
CA ARG A 171 16.04 8.32 7.87
C ARG A 171 16.42 9.79 7.68
N LEU A 172 17.47 10.06 6.91
CA LEU A 172 17.89 11.44 6.63
C LEU A 172 16.82 12.20 5.84
N ALA A 173 16.29 11.59 4.79
CA ALA A 173 15.28 12.21 3.95
C ALA A 173 13.98 12.51 4.73
N PHE A 174 13.55 11.59 5.60
CA PHE A 174 12.43 11.84 6.49
C PHE A 174 12.75 12.94 7.52
N ALA A 175 13.94 12.92 8.12
CA ALA A 175 14.35 13.92 9.10
C ALA A 175 14.27 15.34 8.53
N ILE A 176 14.79 15.56 7.32
CA ILE A 176 14.71 16.87 6.64
C ILE A 176 13.25 17.26 6.43
N ALA A 177 12.45 16.34 5.88
CA ALA A 177 11.07 16.63 5.53
C ALA A 177 10.14 16.83 6.75
N ALA A 178 10.41 16.14 7.86
CA ALA A 178 9.68 16.30 9.12
C ALA A 178 9.90 17.69 9.75
N HIS A 179 11.05 18.32 9.49
CA HIS A 179 11.40 19.66 9.97
C HIS A 179 11.08 20.77 8.95
N LEU A 180 10.39 20.45 7.85
CA LEU A 180 9.88 21.46 6.92
C LEU A 180 8.88 22.39 7.61
N GLN A 181 9.06 23.70 7.39
CA GLN A 181 8.15 24.74 7.87
C GLN A 181 7.18 25.17 6.77
N THR A 182 6.26 24.29 6.45
CA THR A 182 5.21 24.50 5.43
C THR A 182 3.84 24.59 6.07
N GLU A 183 2.93 25.36 5.46
CA GLU A 183 1.54 25.50 5.91
C GLU A 183 0.72 24.23 5.60
N ILE A 184 1.15 23.49 4.59
CA ILE A 184 0.50 22.28 4.10
C ILE A 184 1.58 21.20 3.95
N LEU A 185 1.31 19.99 4.45
CA LEU A 185 2.18 18.84 4.31
C LEU A 185 1.41 17.66 3.70
N PHE A 186 1.91 17.16 2.58
CA PHE A 186 1.45 15.92 1.95
C PHE A 186 2.31 14.76 2.42
N ILE A 187 1.67 13.68 2.88
CA ILE A 187 2.34 12.48 3.37
C ILE A 187 1.81 11.30 2.57
N ASP A 188 2.70 10.62 1.85
CA ASP A 188 2.42 9.31 1.29
C ASP A 188 2.98 8.23 2.22
N GLU A 189 2.48 7.02 2.05
CA GLU A 189 2.56 5.81 2.89
C GLU A 189 3.99 5.27 3.21
N ILE A 190 5.00 6.12 3.19
CA ILE A 190 6.43 5.86 3.39
C ILE A 190 6.78 5.65 4.87
N LEU A 191 5.80 5.77 5.79
CA LEU A 191 6.03 5.56 7.23
C LEU A 191 6.38 4.11 7.61
N SER A 192 6.34 3.17 6.67
CA SER A 192 6.74 1.78 6.89
C SER A 192 8.26 1.54 6.78
N VAL A 193 9.07 2.58 6.56
CA VAL A 193 10.53 2.46 6.40
C VAL A 193 11.27 2.89 7.67
N GLY A 194 12.28 2.12 8.06
CA GLY A 194 13.03 2.29 9.31
C GLY A 194 12.61 1.27 10.39
N ASP A 195 13.33 1.25 11.51
CA ASP A 195 12.97 0.42 12.66
C ASP A 195 11.74 0.98 13.41
N MET A 196 11.16 0.16 14.30
CA MET A 196 9.97 0.54 15.06
C MET A 196 10.17 1.78 15.96
N ARG A 197 11.40 2.05 16.42
CA ARG A 197 11.70 3.24 17.23
C ARG A 197 11.65 4.49 16.37
N PHE A 198 12.23 4.45 15.16
CA PHE A 198 12.18 5.54 14.21
C PHE A 198 10.76 5.79 13.70
N GLN A 199 9.99 4.73 13.38
CA GLN A 199 8.60 4.86 12.98
C GLN A 199 7.75 5.57 14.04
N LYS A 200 7.92 5.23 15.33
CA LYS A 200 7.24 5.95 16.43
C LYS A 200 7.63 7.44 16.46
N LYS A 201 8.91 7.78 16.29
CA LYS A 201 9.35 9.18 16.17
C LYS A 201 8.67 9.89 15.00
N CYS A 202 8.55 9.23 13.84
CA CYS A 202 7.89 9.77 12.66
C CYS A 202 6.41 10.07 12.93
N ILE A 203 5.69 9.12 13.54
CA ILE A 203 4.28 9.27 13.90
C ILE A 203 4.09 10.45 14.86
N SER A 204 4.87 10.51 15.94
CA SER A 204 4.79 11.63 16.91
C SER A 204 5.09 12.98 16.27
N LYS A 205 6.03 13.04 15.31
CA LYS A 205 6.34 14.29 14.61
C LYS A 205 5.22 14.73 13.66
N ILE A 206 4.51 13.78 13.06
CA ILE A 206 3.31 14.06 12.24
C ILE A 206 2.17 14.56 13.10
N GLU A 207 1.95 13.98 14.28
CA GLU A 207 0.95 14.45 15.25
C GLU A 207 1.23 15.88 15.71
N GLU A 208 2.49 16.18 16.08
CA GLU A 208 2.93 17.54 16.44
C GLU A 208 2.65 18.50 15.28
N ALA A 209 3.02 18.11 14.07
CA ALA A 209 2.82 18.97 12.92
C ALA A 209 1.34 19.17 12.57
N GLY A 210 0.49 18.18 12.80
CA GLY A 210 -0.96 18.29 12.64
C GLY A 210 -1.60 19.36 13.53
N ARG A 211 -0.92 19.78 14.61
CA ARG A 211 -1.39 20.88 15.48
C ARG A 211 -1.10 22.27 14.92
N GLU A 212 -0.09 22.39 14.06
CA GLU A 212 0.42 23.68 13.57
C GLU A 212 0.11 23.93 12.08
N ARG A 213 -0.10 22.87 11.30
CA ARG A 213 -0.28 22.93 9.85
C ARG A 213 -1.36 21.98 9.35
N THR A 214 -1.77 22.19 8.10
CA THR A 214 -2.71 21.27 7.42
C THR A 214 -1.94 20.05 6.92
N VAL A 215 -2.42 18.85 7.19
CA VAL A 215 -1.76 17.60 6.79
C VAL A 215 -2.71 16.76 5.96
N LEU A 216 -2.26 16.28 4.82
CA LEU A 216 -2.97 15.28 4.02
C LEU A 216 -2.17 13.99 4.03
N PHE A 217 -2.77 12.92 4.56
CA PHE A 217 -2.11 11.65 4.82
C PHE A 217 -2.75 10.55 3.98
N VAL A 218 -2.01 9.99 3.02
CA VAL A 218 -2.44 8.82 2.25
C VAL A 218 -2.02 7.56 3.00
N SER A 219 -2.99 6.70 3.30
CA SER A 219 -2.72 5.42 3.97
C SER A 219 -3.79 4.38 3.64
N HIS A 220 -3.38 3.11 3.54
CA HIS A 220 -4.28 1.96 3.58
C HIS A 220 -4.45 1.36 4.98
N ASN A 221 -3.70 1.83 5.98
CA ASN A 221 -3.84 1.41 7.37
C ASN A 221 -4.86 2.32 8.08
N MET A 222 -6.04 1.77 8.42
CA MET A 222 -7.12 2.54 9.03
C MET A 222 -6.85 2.86 10.49
N SER A 223 -5.99 2.12 11.18
CA SER A 223 -5.57 2.44 12.55
C SER A 223 -4.79 3.74 12.59
N LEU A 224 -3.86 3.96 11.66
CA LEU A 224 -3.12 5.21 11.55
C LEU A 224 -4.03 6.37 11.17
N VAL A 225 -4.96 6.17 10.23
CA VAL A 225 -5.96 7.19 9.88
C VAL A 225 -6.83 7.52 11.08
N ASN A 226 -7.25 6.52 11.85
CA ASN A 226 -8.06 6.71 13.05
C ASN A 226 -7.30 7.45 14.14
N ALA A 227 -6.00 7.16 14.32
CA ALA A 227 -5.16 7.83 15.31
C ALA A 227 -4.83 9.27 14.94
N LEU A 228 -4.48 9.53 13.67
CA LEU A 228 -3.86 10.79 13.25
C LEU A 228 -4.84 11.80 12.69
N CYS A 229 -5.88 11.35 11.97
CA CYS A 229 -6.75 12.25 11.22
C CYS A 229 -7.92 12.75 12.08
N SER A 230 -8.51 13.87 11.68
CA SER A 230 -9.80 14.35 12.16
C SER A 230 -10.92 14.04 11.17
N CYS A 231 -10.62 14.05 9.88
CA CYS A 231 -11.55 13.70 8.81
C CYS A 231 -10.86 12.87 7.73
N ALA A 232 -11.64 12.30 6.81
CA ALA A 232 -11.10 11.51 5.71
C ALA A 232 -11.88 11.67 4.40
N LEU A 233 -11.16 11.47 3.30
CA LEU A 233 -11.62 11.38 1.93
C LEU A 233 -11.59 9.90 1.51
N LEU A 234 -12.72 9.34 1.08
CA LEU A 234 -12.79 8.01 0.49
C LEU A 234 -12.79 8.11 -1.04
N LEU A 235 -11.71 7.64 -1.65
CA LEU A 235 -11.61 7.47 -3.09
C LEU A 235 -11.99 6.06 -3.52
N ASN A 236 -12.77 5.96 -4.59
CA ASN A 236 -13.14 4.70 -5.22
C ASN A 236 -13.12 4.84 -6.75
N GLY A 237 -12.30 4.03 -7.42
CA GLY A 237 -12.21 4.04 -8.89
C GLY A 237 -11.92 5.41 -9.50
N GLY A 238 -11.11 6.24 -8.82
CA GLY A 238 -10.78 7.60 -9.25
C GLY A 238 -11.83 8.66 -8.93
N ARG A 239 -12.92 8.33 -8.22
CA ARG A 239 -13.95 9.30 -7.80
C ARG A 239 -13.92 9.49 -6.30
N LEU A 240 -14.32 10.68 -5.84
CA LEU A 240 -14.60 10.92 -4.44
C LEU A 240 -15.96 10.32 -4.10
N GLU A 241 -15.97 9.30 -3.26
CA GLU A 241 -17.19 8.61 -2.85
C GLU A 241 -17.80 9.19 -1.57
N ALA A 242 -16.95 9.66 -0.66
CA ALA A 242 -17.37 10.31 0.58
C ALA A 242 -16.24 11.19 1.15
N ILE A 243 -16.65 12.21 1.89
CA ILE A 243 -15.80 13.05 2.72
C ILE A 243 -16.54 13.29 4.04
N GLY A 244 -15.83 13.29 5.16
CA GLY A 244 -16.44 13.59 6.46
C GLY A 244 -15.59 13.12 7.62
N ASP A 245 -16.24 12.97 8.79
CA ASP A 245 -15.62 12.44 9.98
C ASP A 245 -14.94 11.08 9.74
N LYS A 246 -13.75 10.90 10.34
CA LYS A 246 -12.90 9.74 10.09
C LYS A 246 -13.58 8.42 10.42
N GLU A 247 -14.39 8.33 11.49
CA GLU A 247 -14.99 7.07 11.93
C GLU A 247 -16.05 6.61 10.91
N SER A 248 -16.89 7.54 10.48
CA SER A 248 -17.91 7.29 9.44
C SER A 248 -17.28 6.85 8.13
N ILE A 249 -16.20 7.52 7.72
CA ILE A 249 -15.51 7.25 6.46
C ILE A 249 -14.74 5.92 6.50
N ILE A 250 -14.07 5.60 7.62
CA ILE A 250 -13.42 4.30 7.85
C ILE A 250 -14.47 3.18 7.82
N LYS A 251 -15.60 3.35 8.51
CA LYS A 251 -16.70 2.38 8.49
C LYS A 251 -17.19 2.11 7.07
N LYS A 252 -17.42 3.16 6.27
CA LYS A 252 -17.83 3.03 4.87
C LYS A 252 -16.79 2.32 4.02
N TYR A 253 -15.50 2.60 4.22
CA TYR A 253 -14.40 1.90 3.56
C TYR A 253 -14.39 0.40 3.87
N ILE A 254 -14.59 0.04 5.14
CA ILE A 254 -14.66 -1.35 5.60
C ILE A 254 -15.87 -2.06 4.98
N GLU A 255 -17.06 -1.44 5.00
CA GLU A 255 -18.28 -1.99 4.39
C GLU A 255 -18.11 -2.21 2.87
N ASN A 256 -17.48 -1.28 2.16
CA ASN A 256 -17.18 -1.43 0.74
C ASN A 256 -16.21 -2.59 0.47
N THR A 257 -15.23 -2.76 1.35
CA THR A 257 -14.28 -3.88 1.26
C THR A 257 -15.02 -5.22 1.40
N TYR A 258 -15.99 -5.31 2.32
CA TYR A 258 -16.79 -6.52 2.49
C TYR A 258 -17.68 -6.84 1.30
N LYS A 259 -18.34 -5.84 0.70
CA LYS A 259 -19.16 -6.05 -0.52
C LYS A 259 -18.33 -6.60 -1.70
N LEU A 260 -17.06 -6.21 -1.79
CA LEU A 260 -16.13 -6.69 -2.83
C LEU A 260 -15.58 -8.09 -2.57
N ILE A 261 -15.51 -8.51 -1.31
CA ILE A 261 -15.12 -9.88 -1.01
C ILE A 261 -16.20 -10.87 -1.47
N ASP A 262 -17.46 -10.43 -1.48
CA ASP A 262 -18.59 -11.20 -1.99
C ASP A 262 -18.55 -11.38 -3.53
N THR A 263 -17.89 -10.47 -4.26
CA THR A 263 -17.55 -10.67 -5.67
C THR A 263 -16.44 -11.72 -5.76
N GLY A 264 -16.81 -12.99 -5.94
CA GLY A 264 -15.89 -14.13 -5.92
C GLY A 264 -14.57 -13.90 -6.69
N LEU A 265 -13.51 -14.52 -6.18
CA LEU A 265 -12.11 -14.26 -6.57
C LEU A 265 -11.87 -14.26 -8.08
N SER A 266 -12.50 -15.13 -8.87
CA SER A 266 -12.35 -15.17 -10.33
C SER A 266 -12.72 -13.87 -11.05
N SER A 267 -13.66 -13.09 -10.52
CA SER A 267 -14.17 -11.85 -11.12
C SER A 267 -13.35 -10.61 -10.75
N ARG A 268 -12.43 -10.72 -9.78
CA ARG A 268 -11.62 -9.59 -9.28
C ARG A 268 -10.68 -9.06 -10.36
N THR A 269 -10.76 -7.75 -10.62
CA THR A 269 -9.95 -7.04 -11.63
C THR A 269 -8.79 -6.25 -11.02
N ASP A 270 -8.77 -6.07 -9.70
CA ASP A 270 -7.77 -5.31 -8.93
C ASP A 270 -6.53 -6.12 -8.54
N ARG A 271 -6.24 -7.18 -9.30
CA ARG A 271 -5.11 -8.08 -9.04
C ARG A 271 -3.84 -7.62 -9.75
N THR A 272 -2.68 -8.02 -9.25
CA THR A 272 -1.38 -7.81 -9.89
C THR A 272 -0.63 -9.12 -10.10
N GLY A 273 0.34 -9.15 -11.02
CA GLY A 273 1.12 -10.34 -11.37
C GLY A 273 0.98 -10.76 -12.83
N ASN A 274 1.79 -11.74 -13.24
CA ASN A 274 1.83 -12.21 -14.64
C ASN A 274 0.67 -13.17 -15.00
N GLY A 275 -0.10 -13.63 -14.00
CA GLY A 275 -1.24 -14.52 -14.18
C GLY A 275 -0.90 -15.97 -14.53
N ALA A 276 0.35 -16.44 -14.33
CA ALA A 276 0.75 -17.82 -14.60
C ALA A 276 -0.07 -18.85 -13.80
N MET A 277 -0.51 -18.45 -12.61
CA MET A 277 -1.42 -19.07 -11.67
C MET A 277 -2.34 -17.97 -11.14
N ARG A 278 -3.63 -18.26 -10.96
CA ARG A 278 -4.62 -17.36 -10.38
C ARG A 278 -5.43 -18.04 -9.30
N PHE A 279 -5.79 -17.27 -8.26
CA PHE A 279 -6.80 -17.68 -7.29
C PHE A 279 -8.20 -17.50 -7.90
N VAL A 280 -9.06 -18.51 -7.71
CA VAL A 280 -10.36 -18.63 -8.40
C VAL A 280 -11.52 -18.50 -7.43
N LYS A 281 -11.44 -19.16 -6.27
CA LYS A 281 -12.48 -19.19 -5.26
C LYS A 281 -11.88 -19.53 -3.91
N TYR A 282 -12.50 -19.09 -2.82
CA TYR A 282 -12.16 -19.57 -1.49
C TYR A 282 -13.40 -20.02 -0.73
N HIS A 283 -13.19 -20.83 0.30
CA HIS A 283 -14.14 -21.13 1.35
C HIS A 283 -13.39 -21.48 2.65
N LEU A 284 -14.15 -21.56 3.73
CA LEU A 284 -13.64 -21.84 5.07
C LEU A 284 -14.07 -23.24 5.48
N GLU A 285 -13.18 -24.01 6.12
CA GLU A 285 -13.48 -25.33 6.65
C GLU A 285 -13.15 -25.45 8.14
N ASN A 286 -13.94 -26.24 8.86
CA ASN A 286 -13.60 -26.68 10.22
C ASN A 286 -12.66 -27.90 10.21
N SER A 287 -12.32 -28.40 11.40
CA SER A 287 -11.46 -29.57 11.61
C SER A 287 -11.96 -30.86 10.94
N LYS A 288 -13.27 -30.96 10.67
CA LYS A 288 -13.92 -32.09 9.98
C LYS A 288 -13.96 -31.91 8.46
N GLY A 289 -13.40 -30.84 7.92
CA GLY A 289 -13.45 -30.51 6.49
C GLY A 289 -14.82 -30.02 6.01
N GLN A 290 -15.73 -29.67 6.93
CA GLN A 290 -17.04 -29.14 6.58
C GLN A 290 -16.94 -27.64 6.36
N LYS A 291 -17.65 -27.13 5.35
CA LYS A 291 -17.71 -25.69 5.08
C LYS A 291 -18.42 -24.95 6.21
N VAL A 292 -17.83 -23.86 6.66
CA VAL A 292 -18.36 -23.01 7.73
C VAL A 292 -18.45 -21.55 7.30
N ALA A 293 -19.36 -20.80 7.90
CA ALA A 293 -19.50 -19.36 7.66
C ALA A 293 -18.53 -18.54 8.53
N ALA A 294 -18.20 -19.06 9.72
CA ALA A 294 -17.30 -18.46 10.69
C ALA A 294 -16.37 -19.53 11.28
N PHE A 295 -15.21 -19.08 11.73
CA PHE A 295 -14.32 -19.88 12.55
C PHE A 295 -14.66 -19.69 14.03
N ARG A 296 -14.25 -20.65 14.86
CA ARG A 296 -14.31 -20.51 16.32
C ARG A 296 -12.90 -20.45 16.88
N SER A 297 -12.67 -19.53 17.80
CA SER A 297 -11.38 -19.39 18.47
C SER A 297 -10.98 -20.70 19.17
N GLY A 298 -9.72 -21.11 19.07
CA GLY A 298 -9.21 -22.35 19.66
C GLY A 298 -9.51 -23.63 18.89
N GLU A 299 -10.31 -23.60 17.81
CA GLU A 299 -10.54 -24.77 16.97
C GLU A 299 -9.51 -24.87 15.83
N ASP A 300 -9.32 -26.08 15.32
CA ASP A 300 -8.60 -26.31 14.07
C ASP A 300 -9.47 -25.90 12.89
N VAL A 301 -8.92 -25.03 12.04
CA VAL A 301 -9.63 -24.45 10.90
C VAL A 301 -8.79 -24.48 9.63
N SER A 302 -9.40 -24.24 8.48
CA SER A 302 -8.67 -24.12 7.22
C SER A 302 -9.24 -23.07 6.30
N ILE A 303 -8.34 -22.26 5.73
CA ILE A 303 -8.62 -21.41 4.57
C ILE A 303 -8.33 -22.25 3.33
N VAL A 304 -9.35 -22.44 2.50
CA VAL A 304 -9.27 -23.29 1.30
C VAL A 304 -9.44 -22.42 0.08
N VAL A 305 -8.46 -22.44 -0.83
CA VAL A 305 -8.44 -21.60 -2.02
C VAL A 305 -8.23 -22.45 -3.27
N GLU A 306 -9.19 -22.41 -4.18
CA GLU A 306 -9.08 -22.99 -5.52
C GLU A 306 -8.17 -22.11 -6.40
N TYR A 307 -7.30 -22.76 -7.18
CA TYR A 307 -6.41 -22.08 -8.12
C TYR A 307 -6.42 -22.73 -9.50
N ALA A 308 -6.06 -21.93 -10.50
CA ALA A 308 -5.89 -22.37 -11.87
C ALA A 308 -4.65 -21.72 -12.51
N GLY A 309 -3.83 -22.53 -13.16
CA GLY A 309 -2.73 -22.13 -14.01
C GLY A 309 -3.22 -21.66 -15.38
N ALA A 310 -2.47 -20.74 -15.99
CA ALA A 310 -2.79 -20.23 -17.33
C ALA A 310 -2.64 -21.29 -18.43
N LEU A 311 -1.80 -22.29 -18.20
CA LEU A 311 -1.54 -23.38 -19.13
C LEU A 311 -1.92 -24.71 -18.48
N ALA A 312 -2.28 -25.71 -19.28
CA ALA A 312 -2.52 -27.08 -18.84
C ALA A 312 -1.21 -27.85 -18.52
N LYS A 313 -0.21 -27.15 -17.98
CA LYS A 313 1.10 -27.69 -17.57
C LYS A 313 1.28 -27.49 -16.07
N LYS A 314 1.99 -28.42 -15.43
CA LYS A 314 2.35 -28.30 -14.02
C LYS A 314 3.14 -27.01 -13.77
N LEU A 315 2.86 -26.35 -12.65
CA LEU A 315 3.51 -25.12 -12.24
C LEU A 315 4.75 -25.46 -11.41
N GLN A 316 5.82 -24.70 -11.61
CA GLN A 316 7.12 -24.96 -10.98
C GLN A 316 7.42 -23.91 -9.90
N ASN A 317 8.06 -24.36 -8.81
CA ASN A 317 8.53 -23.54 -7.69
C ASN A 317 7.48 -22.56 -7.18
N VAL A 318 6.34 -23.09 -6.74
CA VAL A 318 5.19 -22.28 -6.32
C VAL A 318 5.33 -21.89 -4.85
N SER A 319 5.18 -20.60 -4.57
CA SER A 319 4.97 -20.08 -3.22
C SER A 319 3.62 -19.41 -3.12
N VAL A 320 2.97 -19.59 -1.97
CA VAL A 320 1.66 -19.02 -1.65
C VAL A 320 1.72 -18.47 -0.23
N SER A 321 1.12 -17.31 -0.05
CA SER A 321 0.97 -16.64 1.25
C SER A 321 -0.47 -16.14 1.40
N PHE A 322 -1.02 -16.36 2.60
CA PHE A 322 -2.24 -15.69 3.06
C PHE A 322 -1.88 -14.77 4.23
N VAL A 323 -1.82 -13.47 3.97
CA VAL A 323 -1.54 -12.46 5.01
C VAL A 323 -2.85 -12.12 5.70
N LEU A 324 -2.99 -12.49 6.97
CA LEU A 324 -4.16 -12.18 7.78
C LEU A 324 -4.08 -10.74 8.28
N ASN A 325 -5.20 -10.03 8.20
CA ASN A 325 -5.35 -8.67 8.71
C ASN A 325 -6.58 -8.57 9.60
N ASP A 326 -6.52 -7.71 10.62
CA ASP A 326 -7.69 -7.33 11.40
C ASP A 326 -8.64 -6.42 10.59
N PHE A 327 -9.76 -6.03 11.18
CA PHE A 327 -10.76 -5.18 10.53
C PHE A 327 -10.28 -3.75 10.22
N LEU A 328 -9.18 -3.29 10.84
CA LEU A 328 -8.56 -1.99 10.56
C LEU A 328 -7.44 -2.09 9.52
N GLY A 329 -7.15 -3.30 9.03
CA GLY A 329 -6.11 -3.56 8.05
C GLY A 329 -4.71 -3.70 8.65
N ASN A 330 -4.57 -3.84 9.98
CA ASN A 330 -3.28 -4.19 10.56
C ASN A 330 -2.98 -5.65 10.26
N ILE A 331 -1.73 -5.93 9.87
CA ILE A 331 -1.26 -7.30 9.66
C ILE A 331 -1.25 -8.01 11.01
N VAL A 332 -1.90 -9.17 11.07
CA VAL A 332 -1.89 -10.08 12.20
C VAL A 332 -0.75 -11.08 12.05
N THR A 333 -0.66 -11.73 10.90
CA THR A 333 0.41 -12.70 10.59
C THR A 333 0.44 -13.02 9.10
N ASP A 334 1.55 -13.61 8.63
CA ASP A 334 1.68 -14.17 7.28
C ASP A 334 1.67 -15.70 7.34
N LEU A 335 0.68 -16.32 6.67
CA LEU A 335 0.58 -17.76 6.50
C LEU A 335 1.17 -18.18 5.15
N ALA A 336 2.50 -18.26 5.08
CA ALA A 336 3.22 -18.63 3.86
C ALA A 336 3.69 -20.10 3.89
N ASN A 337 3.42 -20.83 2.80
CA ASN A 337 3.82 -22.23 2.68
C ASN A 337 5.34 -22.42 2.85
N ARG A 338 6.15 -21.54 2.23
CA ARG A 338 7.61 -21.60 2.37
C ARG A 338 8.10 -21.34 3.80
N ILE A 339 7.44 -20.47 4.55
CA ILE A 339 7.79 -20.19 5.96
C ILE A 339 7.44 -21.40 6.83
N ALA A 340 6.32 -22.07 6.54
CA ALA A 340 5.93 -23.31 7.20
C ALA A 340 6.79 -24.54 6.84
N GLY A 341 7.73 -24.41 5.89
CA GLY A 341 8.58 -25.51 5.41
C GLY A 341 7.98 -26.31 4.24
N ASP A 342 6.78 -25.97 3.77
CA ASP A 342 6.12 -26.60 2.63
C ASP A 342 6.65 -26.05 1.30
N ILE A 343 7.78 -26.59 0.84
CA ILE A 343 8.42 -26.21 -0.43
C ILE A 343 7.80 -26.98 -1.59
N TRP A 344 7.08 -26.28 -2.47
CA TRP A 344 6.43 -26.89 -3.64
C TRP A 344 7.24 -26.67 -4.91
N HIS A 345 8.05 -27.67 -5.27
CA HIS A 345 8.79 -27.66 -6.54
C HIS A 345 7.88 -27.82 -7.75
N GLU A 346 6.84 -28.64 -7.63
CA GLU A 346 5.91 -28.89 -8.71
C GLU A 346 4.48 -29.04 -8.16
N VAL A 347 3.53 -28.30 -8.73
CA VAL A 347 2.10 -28.43 -8.41
C VAL A 347 1.25 -28.64 -9.66
N PRO A 348 0.08 -29.30 -9.56
CA PRO A 348 -0.83 -29.46 -10.69
C PRO A 348 -1.22 -28.13 -11.37
N PRO A 349 -1.63 -28.14 -12.65
CA PRO A 349 -2.11 -26.93 -13.33
C PRO A 349 -3.38 -26.35 -12.73
N LYS A 350 -4.14 -27.11 -11.96
CA LYS A 350 -5.34 -26.65 -11.24
C LYS A 350 -5.50 -27.48 -9.98
N GLY A 351 -6.01 -26.88 -8.92
CA GLY A 351 -6.19 -27.60 -7.67
C GLY A 351 -6.69 -26.72 -6.55
N ILE A 352 -6.51 -27.21 -5.34
CA ILE A 352 -6.93 -26.57 -4.11
C ILE A 352 -5.70 -26.42 -3.22
N ILE A 353 -5.52 -25.23 -2.66
CA ILE A 353 -4.57 -24.95 -1.58
C ILE A 353 -5.36 -24.93 -0.29
N LYS A 354 -4.93 -25.72 0.70
CA LYS A 354 -5.54 -25.77 2.03
C LYS A 354 -4.53 -25.31 3.07
N CYS A 355 -4.72 -24.12 3.60
CA CYS A 355 -3.93 -23.60 4.71
C CYS A 355 -4.66 -23.94 6.02
N ARG A 356 -4.16 -24.95 6.75
CA ARG A 356 -4.71 -25.35 8.05
C ARG A 356 -4.05 -24.58 9.17
N ILE A 357 -4.87 -23.98 10.03
CA ILE A 357 -4.43 -23.31 11.26
C ILE A 357 -4.88 -24.19 12.42
N LYS A 358 -3.92 -24.71 13.18
CA LYS A 358 -4.22 -25.47 14.40
C LYS A 358 -4.56 -24.52 15.52
N LYS A 359 -5.54 -24.89 16.35
CA LYS A 359 -5.97 -24.13 17.54
C LYS A 359 -5.98 -22.61 17.28
N LEU A 360 -6.93 -22.14 16.46
CA LEU A 360 -6.96 -20.78 15.93
C LEU A 360 -6.73 -19.72 17.04
N PRO A 361 -5.58 -19.03 17.06
CA PRO A 361 -5.19 -18.14 18.14
C PRO A 361 -5.72 -16.72 17.94
N LEU A 362 -6.97 -16.57 17.52
CA LEU A 362 -7.54 -15.26 17.22
C LEU A 362 -8.66 -14.90 18.19
N MET A 363 -8.70 -13.62 18.57
CA MET A 363 -9.83 -13.03 19.29
C MET A 363 -11.08 -12.99 18.41
N PRO A 364 -12.29 -13.05 18.99
CA PRO A 364 -13.52 -12.87 18.24
C PRO A 364 -13.54 -11.55 17.48
N GLY A 365 -14.02 -11.58 16.24
CA GLY A 365 -14.04 -10.40 15.38
C GLY A 365 -13.98 -10.74 13.89
N LYS A 366 -13.89 -9.70 13.06
CA LYS A 366 -13.81 -9.83 11.61
C LYS A 366 -12.38 -9.69 11.15
N TYR A 367 -11.99 -10.58 10.26
CA TYR A 367 -10.65 -10.64 9.69
C TYR A 367 -10.73 -10.75 8.18
N THR A 368 -9.72 -10.22 7.52
CA THR A 368 -9.53 -10.41 6.08
C THR A 368 -8.21 -11.09 5.83
N PHE A 369 -8.05 -11.69 4.65
CA PHE A 369 -6.74 -12.14 4.20
C PHE A 369 -6.43 -11.63 2.80
N ASN A 370 -5.18 -11.23 2.60
CA ASN A 370 -4.62 -11.02 1.27
C ASN A 370 -4.17 -12.37 0.73
N ALA A 371 -4.26 -12.58 -0.58
CA ALA A 371 -3.76 -13.78 -1.22
C ALA A 371 -2.65 -13.42 -2.19
N PHE A 372 -1.50 -14.07 -2.03
CA PHE A 372 -0.31 -13.86 -2.85
C PHE A 372 0.24 -15.18 -3.34
N CYS A 373 0.62 -15.26 -4.62
CA CYS A 373 1.41 -16.38 -5.12
C CYS A 373 2.52 -15.94 -6.07
N GLN A 374 3.62 -16.70 -6.04
CA GLN A 374 4.68 -16.63 -7.03
C GLN A 374 4.86 -17.98 -7.73
N VAL A 375 5.26 -17.92 -8.99
CA VAL A 375 5.69 -19.07 -9.78
C VAL A 375 7.09 -18.75 -10.29
N ASN A 376 8.08 -19.60 -9.98
CA ASN A 376 9.48 -19.35 -10.30
C ASN A 376 9.98 -17.96 -9.84
N ALA A 377 9.67 -17.58 -8.60
CA ALA A 377 10.02 -16.29 -7.97
C ALA A 377 9.43 -15.03 -8.65
N LEU A 378 8.54 -15.19 -9.63
CA LEU A 378 7.80 -14.09 -10.23
C LEU A 378 6.39 -14.02 -9.63
N VAL A 379 5.96 -12.82 -9.26
CA VAL A 379 4.58 -12.57 -8.78
C VAL A 379 3.59 -12.98 -9.85
N SER A 380 2.75 -13.94 -9.51
CA SER A 380 1.80 -14.54 -10.43
C SER A 380 0.39 -13.99 -10.21
N ASP A 381 -0.09 -14.01 -8.97
CA ASP A 381 -1.34 -13.38 -8.58
C ASP A 381 -1.20 -12.75 -7.19
N MET A 382 -1.69 -11.53 -7.04
CA MET A 382 -1.74 -10.82 -5.78
C MET A 382 -3.04 -10.07 -5.67
N ILE A 383 -3.83 -10.42 -4.66
CA ILE A 383 -5.17 -9.88 -4.41
C ILE A 383 -5.21 -9.40 -2.96
N TRP A 384 -5.43 -8.10 -2.78
CA TRP A 384 -5.67 -7.50 -1.46
C TRP A 384 -7.11 -7.75 -1.04
N SER A 385 -7.33 -8.07 0.23
CA SER A 385 -8.65 -8.44 0.77
C SER A 385 -9.31 -9.50 -0.13
N ALA A 386 -8.60 -10.61 -0.31
CA ALA A 386 -9.00 -11.74 -1.14
C ALA A 386 -10.18 -12.49 -0.52
N GLY A 387 -10.22 -12.58 0.81
CA GLY A 387 -11.35 -13.13 1.53
C GLY A 387 -11.54 -12.50 2.91
N ILE A 388 -12.71 -12.79 3.48
CA ILE A 388 -13.13 -12.42 4.84
C ILE A 388 -13.51 -13.68 5.58
N PHE A 389 -13.29 -13.67 6.89
CA PHE A 389 -13.90 -14.61 7.82
C PHE A 389 -14.21 -13.91 9.14
N GLU A 390 -15.23 -14.42 9.83
CA GLU A 390 -15.55 -14.03 11.18
C GLU A 390 -15.01 -15.09 12.14
N VAL A 391 -14.52 -14.65 13.30
CA VAL A 391 -14.12 -15.50 14.40
C VAL A 391 -15.12 -15.30 15.53
N GLU A 392 -15.77 -16.39 15.92
CA GLU A 392 -16.68 -16.44 17.05
C GLU A 392 -15.93 -16.86 18.33
N PRO A 393 -16.47 -16.54 19.52
CA PRO A 393 -15.98 -17.08 20.77
C PRO A 393 -15.89 -18.61 20.75
N GLY A 394 -14.76 -19.12 21.22
CA GLY A 394 -14.48 -20.55 21.26
C GLY A 394 -13.50 -20.90 22.37
N PRO A 395 -13.26 -22.21 22.58
CA PRO A 395 -12.55 -22.73 23.74
C PRO A 395 -11.02 -22.65 23.58
N PHE A 396 -10.46 -21.45 23.38
CA PHE A 396 -9.01 -21.30 23.27
C PHE A 396 -8.31 -21.61 24.61
N PHE A 397 -8.80 -21.01 25.69
CA PHE A 397 -8.36 -21.30 27.06
C PHE A 397 -9.28 -22.32 27.72
N THR A 398 -8.73 -23.15 28.60
CA THR A 398 -9.48 -24.13 29.41
C THR A 398 -10.55 -23.49 30.28
N SER A 399 -10.34 -22.23 30.71
CA SER A 399 -11.31 -21.46 31.48
C SER A 399 -12.53 -21.00 30.67
N GLY A 400 -12.47 -21.07 29.34
CA GLY A 400 -13.47 -20.50 28.44
C GLY A 400 -13.53 -18.96 28.44
N ARG A 401 -12.68 -18.29 29.23
CA ARG A 401 -12.59 -16.83 29.26
C ARG A 401 -11.67 -16.33 28.17
N LEU A 402 -12.04 -15.21 27.56
CA LEU A 402 -11.20 -14.47 26.63
C LEU A 402 -10.79 -13.14 27.27
N PRO A 403 -9.64 -12.56 26.87
CA PRO A 403 -9.31 -11.18 27.21
C PRO A 403 -10.43 -10.21 26.84
N ASP A 404 -10.49 -9.07 27.51
CA ASP A 404 -11.43 -8.01 27.12
C ASP A 404 -11.12 -7.50 25.70
N SER A 405 -12.11 -6.86 25.06
CA SER A 405 -11.90 -6.24 23.76
C SER A 405 -10.85 -5.13 23.85
N GLY A 406 -9.89 -5.13 22.92
CA GLY A 406 -8.84 -4.10 22.82
C GLY A 406 -7.42 -4.57 23.18
N PHE A 407 -7.24 -5.75 23.76
CA PHE A 407 -5.92 -6.32 24.10
C PHE A 407 -5.17 -6.98 22.92
N GLY A 408 -5.58 -6.66 21.69
CA GLY A 408 -4.99 -7.18 20.46
C GLY A 408 -5.76 -8.38 19.86
N PRO A 409 -5.39 -8.80 18.63
CA PRO A 409 -6.16 -9.80 17.89
C PRO A 409 -5.72 -11.25 18.16
N VAL A 410 -4.62 -11.49 18.87
CA VAL A 410 -3.99 -12.81 19.01
C VAL A 410 -4.04 -13.33 20.44
N LEU A 411 -4.25 -14.64 20.58
CA LEU A 411 -4.25 -15.39 21.83
C LEU A 411 -3.04 -16.32 21.89
N PHE A 412 -2.38 -16.40 23.05
CA PHE A 412 -1.27 -17.32 23.28
C PHE A 412 -1.62 -18.28 24.40
N GLU A 413 -1.39 -19.58 24.19
CA GLU A 413 -1.39 -20.54 25.29
C GLU A 413 -0.29 -20.15 26.29
N ASN A 414 -0.62 -20.21 27.56
CA ASN A 414 0.29 -19.88 28.65
C ASN A 414 -0.06 -20.72 29.87
N GLU A 415 0.97 -21.01 30.66
CA GLU A 415 0.89 -21.77 31.90
C GLU A 415 1.52 -20.95 33.03
N TRP A 416 0.93 -21.03 34.21
CA TRP A 416 1.38 -20.27 35.39
C TRP A 416 1.65 -21.24 36.53
N THR A 417 2.83 -21.15 37.13
CA THR A 417 3.19 -21.83 38.38
C THR A 417 3.47 -20.79 39.45
N VAL A 418 3.15 -21.11 40.70
CA VAL A 418 3.52 -20.30 41.87
C VAL A 418 4.38 -21.16 42.75
N GLU A 419 5.64 -20.77 42.92
CA GLU A 419 6.59 -21.44 43.80
C GLU A 419 6.68 -20.66 45.12
N GLY A 420 6.38 -21.33 46.23
CA GLY A 420 6.55 -20.78 47.57
C GLY A 420 8.00 -21.01 48.05
N SER A 421 8.52 -20.04 48.82
CA SER A 421 9.83 -20.14 49.49
C SER A 421 9.87 -21.28 50.50
#